data_AF-F7XRG8-F1
#
_entry.id   AF-F7XRG8-F1
#
_cell.length_a   1.000
_cell.length_b   1.000
_cell.length_c   1.000
_cell.angle_alpha   90.00
_cell.angle_beta   90.00
_cell.angle_gamma   90.00
#
_symmetry.space_group_name_H-M   'P 1'
#
loop_
_entity.id
_entity.type
_entity.pdbx_description
1 polymer ?
#
loop_
_entity_poly.entity_id
_entity_poly.type
_entity_poly.pdbx_seq_one_letter_code
_entity_poly.pdbx_strand_id
1 'polypeptide(L)'
;MCSMSWKSFIIPVRWRCMAGKGKHSSAGLLFWLAFSLLMAVLFFLNRRNIDRVFSSAAVQGMFGNQDSVRVFDSARRSQAGSAVESDAKATLPTQDVAQPDAPVAGSPALADAGTEGKDVGTVSGAPGSAQQSRAITLCWVRIDADGKITREEVARTLPHSTVPLSDALRALFLGPSEAEAVRGLRTLIPEGTRLRSARVQEGVAVLDLSEEFQFNQYGIEGYLAQLSQVVFTAAAFPTVHAVQFLIEGRRTEYLGSEGVWIGAPVSKSSF
;
A
#
# COMPACT_ATOMS: atom_id res chain seq x y z
N MET A 1 -13.09 -36.13 57.15
CA MET A 1 -11.86 -36.79 56.69
C MET A 1 -10.93 -35.74 56.15
N CYS A 2 -9.78 -35.57 56.79
CA CYS A 2 -8.72 -34.63 56.44
C CYS A 2 -7.56 -35.41 55.83
N SER A 3 -6.64 -34.69 55.18
CA SER A 3 -5.35 -35.14 54.63
C SER A 3 -5.37 -35.57 53.16
N MET A 4 -4.74 -34.75 52.32
CA MET A 4 -3.61 -35.25 51.55
C MET A 4 -2.61 -34.13 51.24
N SER A 5 -1.46 -34.28 51.89
CA SER A 5 -0.24 -33.49 51.81
C SER A 5 0.47 -33.72 50.48
N TRP A 6 0.79 -32.65 49.75
CA TRP A 6 1.80 -32.66 48.68
C TRP A 6 3.06 -31.94 49.18
N LYS A 7 4.04 -32.73 49.63
CA LYS A 7 5.41 -32.28 49.88
C LYS A 7 6.29 -32.73 48.73
N SER A 8 6.93 -31.75 48.11
CA SER A 8 8.31 -31.76 47.59
C SER A 8 8.82 -33.03 46.90
N PHE A 9 9.07 -32.92 45.59
CA PHE A 9 10.16 -33.67 44.97
C PHE A 9 11.06 -32.73 44.16
N ILE A 10 12.27 -32.59 44.68
CA ILE A 10 13.37 -31.79 44.17
C ILE A 10 14.16 -32.64 43.16
N ILE A 11 14.67 -31.93 42.15
CA ILE A 11 15.47 -32.31 40.98
C ILE A 11 16.79 -33.02 41.38
N PRO A 12 17.33 -33.94 40.55
CA PRO A 12 18.58 -33.59 39.85
C PRO A 12 18.62 -34.07 38.39
N VAL A 13 18.72 -33.10 37.48
CA VAL A 13 18.98 -33.29 36.05
C VAL A 13 20.50 -33.35 35.87
N ARG A 14 21.04 -34.56 35.67
CA ARG A 14 22.47 -34.83 35.49
C ARG A 14 22.83 -34.81 34.00
N TRP A 15 23.21 -33.65 33.47
CA TRP A 15 23.70 -33.54 32.08
C TRP A 15 25.16 -33.98 32.02
N ARG A 16 25.38 -35.12 31.36
CA ARG A 16 26.71 -35.60 30.94
C ARG A 16 27.08 -34.89 29.65
N CYS A 17 28.09 -34.03 29.71
CA CYS A 17 28.77 -33.47 28.55
C CYS A 17 29.52 -34.59 27.81
N MET A 18 29.30 -34.76 26.51
CA MET A 18 30.13 -35.56 25.61
C MET A 18 30.43 -34.76 24.35
N ALA A 19 31.66 -34.27 24.28
CA ALA A 19 32.25 -33.68 23.09
C ALA A 19 32.63 -34.79 22.10
N GLY A 20 32.15 -34.70 20.87
CA GLY A 20 32.54 -35.56 19.75
C GLY A 20 33.03 -34.72 18.58
N LYS A 21 34.36 -34.68 18.39
CA LYS A 21 34.99 -34.19 17.16
C LYS A 21 34.86 -35.28 16.09
N GLY A 22 34.22 -34.97 14.97
CA GLY A 22 34.19 -35.81 13.77
C GLY A 22 34.48 -34.96 12.53
N LYS A 23 35.55 -35.29 11.80
CA LYS A 23 35.99 -34.62 10.57
C LYS A 23 34.86 -34.64 9.53
N HIS A 24 34.46 -33.47 9.03
CA HIS A 24 33.54 -33.38 7.89
C HIS A 24 34.24 -33.88 6.63
N SER A 25 33.69 -34.96 6.06
CA SER A 25 34.08 -35.53 4.78
C SER A 25 33.93 -34.50 3.66
N SER A 26 35.01 -34.29 2.92
CA SER A 26 35.16 -33.39 1.76
C SER A 26 34.31 -33.76 0.53
N ALA A 27 33.38 -34.72 0.66
CA ALA A 27 32.51 -35.16 -0.43
C ALA A 27 31.37 -34.16 -0.74
N GLY A 28 30.92 -33.38 0.25
CA GLY A 28 29.87 -32.36 0.06
C GLY A 28 30.33 -31.14 -0.75
N LEU A 29 31.62 -30.79 -0.66
CA LEU A 29 32.19 -29.65 -1.37
C LEU A 29 32.35 -29.95 -2.87
N LEU A 30 32.76 -31.16 -3.23
CA LEU A 30 32.90 -31.56 -4.63
C LEU A 30 31.53 -31.62 -5.33
N PHE A 31 30.48 -32.05 -4.63
CA PHE A 31 29.11 -32.00 -5.14
C PHE A 31 28.65 -30.56 -5.39
N TRP A 32 28.88 -29.65 -4.44
CA TRP A 32 28.54 -28.23 -4.59
C TRP A 32 29.36 -27.52 -5.67
N LEU A 33 30.65 -27.84 -5.81
CA LEU A 33 31.49 -27.31 -6.89
C LEU A 33 31.04 -27.82 -8.26
N ALA A 34 30.73 -29.11 -8.39
CA ALA A 34 30.21 -29.67 -9.63
C ALA A 34 28.84 -29.08 -10.01
N PHE A 35 27.95 -28.89 -9.03
CA PHE A 35 26.64 -28.26 -9.23
C PHE A 35 26.75 -26.78 -9.61
N SER A 36 27.65 -26.03 -8.96
CA SER A 36 27.93 -24.64 -9.28
C SER A 36 28.54 -24.50 -10.69
N LEU A 37 29.45 -25.40 -11.07
CA LEU A 37 30.02 -25.44 -12.42
C LEU A 37 28.94 -25.77 -13.47
N LEU A 38 28.04 -26.71 -13.19
CA LEU A 38 26.92 -27.05 -14.07
C LEU A 38 25.99 -25.84 -14.29
N MET A 39 25.63 -25.12 -13.21
CA MET A 39 24.81 -23.91 -13.30
C MET A 39 25.51 -22.80 -14.09
N ALA A 40 26.83 -22.61 -13.92
CA ALA A 40 27.60 -21.66 -14.70
C ALA A 40 27.66 -22.03 -16.19
N VAL A 41 27.84 -23.32 -16.52
CA VAL A 41 27.84 -23.79 -17.91
C VAL A 41 26.46 -23.63 -18.54
N LEU A 42 25.38 -23.98 -17.83
CA LEU A 42 24.00 -23.76 -18.32
C LEU A 42 23.72 -22.26 -18.50
N PHE A 43 24.20 -21.41 -17.61
CA PHE A 43 24.12 -19.96 -17.75
C PHE A 43 24.88 -19.45 -18.98
N PHE A 44 26.11 -19.92 -19.24
CA PHE A 44 26.89 -19.52 -20.42
C PHE A 44 26.37 -20.10 -21.74
N LEU A 45 25.82 -21.31 -21.73
CA LEU A 45 25.16 -21.91 -22.88
C LEU A 45 23.83 -21.20 -23.19
N ASN A 46 23.08 -20.81 -22.17
CA ASN A 46 21.84 -20.04 -22.33
C ASN A 46 22.10 -18.56 -22.67
N ARG A 47 23.23 -17.98 -22.23
CA ARG A 47 23.62 -16.61 -22.54
C ARG A 47 24.08 -16.41 -23.99
N ARG A 48 24.39 -17.49 -24.74
CA ARG A 48 24.67 -17.45 -26.18
C ARG A 48 23.42 -17.32 -27.08
N ASN A 49 22.22 -17.20 -26.51
CA ASN A 49 20.98 -16.97 -27.27
C ASN A 49 20.53 -15.49 -27.34
N ILE A 50 21.31 -14.53 -26.82
CA ILE A 50 20.94 -13.10 -26.85
C ILE A 50 21.96 -12.28 -27.68
N ASP A 51 22.31 -12.77 -28.86
CA ASP A 51 23.07 -12.02 -29.87
C ASP A 51 22.40 -12.08 -31.25
N ARG A 52 21.07 -11.89 -31.31
CA ARG A 52 20.34 -11.58 -32.56
C ARG A 52 19.12 -10.67 -32.34
N VAL A 53 19.28 -9.53 -31.66
CA VAL A 53 18.39 -8.38 -31.90
C VAL A 53 19.11 -7.04 -31.68
N PHE A 54 20.36 -6.92 -32.12
CA PHE A 54 20.95 -5.61 -32.39
C PHE A 54 21.75 -5.70 -33.69
N SER A 55 21.25 -4.99 -34.70
CA SER A 55 21.87 -4.71 -36.02
C SER A 55 21.56 -5.67 -37.18
N SER A 56 20.33 -5.58 -37.72
CA SER A 56 20.09 -5.55 -39.17
C SER A 56 18.63 -5.19 -39.48
N ALA A 57 18.33 -3.90 -39.51
CA ALA A 57 17.24 -3.32 -40.31
C ALA A 57 17.49 -1.81 -40.39
N ALA A 58 18.64 -1.44 -40.93
CA ALA A 58 18.73 -0.13 -41.56
C ALA A 58 18.01 -0.22 -42.90
N VAL A 59 17.42 0.90 -43.30
CA VAL A 59 17.11 1.28 -44.69
C VAL A 59 15.67 0.98 -45.17
N GLN A 60 14.83 1.99 -44.93
CA GLN A 60 14.26 2.84 -45.99
C GLN A 60 13.01 2.34 -46.73
N GLY A 61 11.94 3.12 -46.59
CA GLY A 61 10.83 3.13 -47.54
C GLY A 61 9.46 3.19 -46.90
N MET A 62 9.12 4.26 -46.17
CA MET A 62 7.73 4.65 -45.89
C MET A 62 7.66 6.09 -45.34
N PHE A 63 8.18 7.05 -46.11
CA PHE A 63 7.80 8.46 -46.01
C PHE A 63 7.26 8.87 -47.38
N GLY A 64 6.01 8.47 -47.61
CA GLY A 64 5.21 8.87 -48.74
C GLY A 64 3.93 9.52 -48.22
N ASN A 65 3.96 10.85 -48.18
CA ASN A 65 2.84 11.77 -48.32
C ASN A 65 1.53 11.48 -47.54
N GLN A 66 1.28 12.24 -46.47
CA GLN A 66 0.00 12.95 -46.35
C GLN A 66 0.22 14.31 -45.66
N ASP A 67 0.17 15.34 -46.50
CA ASP A 67 -0.14 16.72 -46.14
C ASP A 67 -1.51 16.78 -45.43
N SER A 68 -1.53 17.20 -44.16
CA SER A 68 -2.57 18.07 -43.61
C SER A 68 -2.36 18.28 -42.11
N VAL A 69 -1.62 19.32 -41.70
CA VAL A 69 -2.01 20.26 -40.63
C VAL A 69 -1.12 21.51 -40.77
N ARG A 70 -1.62 22.52 -41.47
CA ARG A 70 -1.15 23.91 -41.36
C ARG A 70 -2.36 24.83 -41.29
N VAL A 71 -2.94 24.97 -40.11
CA VAL A 71 -3.68 26.19 -39.73
C VAL A 71 -3.61 26.31 -38.20
N PHE A 72 -3.38 27.53 -37.72
CA PHE A 72 -3.24 27.97 -36.32
C PHE A 72 -1.84 27.88 -35.70
N ASP A 73 -0.99 28.85 -36.04
CA ASP A 73 -0.61 29.87 -35.05
C ASP A 73 0.29 30.93 -35.70
N SER A 74 -0.27 32.11 -35.99
CA SER A 74 0.50 33.33 -36.30
C SER A 74 -0.43 34.53 -36.45
N ALA A 75 -1.06 34.95 -35.34
CA ALA A 75 -1.64 36.28 -35.24
C ALA A 75 -1.88 36.73 -33.80
N ARG A 76 -0.80 36.87 -33.00
CA ARG A 76 -0.76 37.98 -32.03
C ARG A 76 0.66 38.27 -31.54
N ARG A 77 0.98 39.56 -31.60
CA ARG A 77 2.00 40.27 -30.81
C ARG A 77 3.39 40.41 -31.44
N SER A 78 3.39 41.20 -32.52
CA SER A 78 4.42 42.23 -32.70
C SER A 78 4.25 43.37 -31.69
N GLN A 79 5.38 44.00 -31.35
CA GLN A 79 5.64 45.18 -30.52
C GLN A 79 5.69 44.93 -29.00
N ALA A 80 6.74 45.31 -28.26
CA ALA A 80 7.81 46.27 -28.50
C ALA A 80 9.11 45.87 -27.77
N GLY A 81 10.26 46.24 -28.34
CA GLY A 81 11.57 46.09 -27.71
C GLY A 81 11.94 47.25 -26.79
N SER A 82 13.01 47.08 -26.01
CA SER A 82 14.21 47.92 -26.06
C SER A 82 15.22 47.42 -25.02
N ALA A 83 16.45 47.19 -25.46
CA ALA A 83 17.62 47.01 -24.62
C ALA A 83 18.04 48.35 -24.00
N VAL A 84 18.52 48.34 -22.76
CA VAL A 84 19.65 49.16 -22.27
C VAL A 84 20.38 48.39 -21.16
N GLU A 85 21.68 48.38 -21.31
CA GLU A 85 22.74 47.83 -20.46
C GLU A 85 23.25 48.90 -19.48
N SER A 86 23.57 48.57 -18.23
CA SER A 86 24.58 49.27 -17.42
C SER A 86 24.84 48.58 -16.07
N ASP A 87 26.13 48.42 -15.78
CA ASP A 87 26.79 48.02 -14.53
C ASP A 87 26.33 48.75 -13.25
N ALA A 88 26.46 48.08 -12.09
CA ALA A 88 27.39 48.44 -10.98
C ALA A 88 26.94 47.95 -9.58
N LYS A 89 27.74 47.02 -9.03
CA LYS A 89 28.42 47.00 -7.71
C LYS A 89 27.79 47.70 -6.46
N ALA A 90 27.58 46.85 -5.43
CA ALA A 90 27.78 47.03 -3.97
C ALA A 90 27.04 48.15 -3.19
N THR A 91 26.43 47.78 -2.04
CA THR A 91 26.98 47.96 -0.67
C THR A 91 25.84 47.85 0.37
N LEU A 92 26.11 47.19 1.51
CA LEU A 92 25.27 47.16 2.72
C LEU A 92 25.08 48.57 3.32
N PRO A 93 24.13 48.76 4.26
CA PRO A 93 24.61 48.93 5.64
C PRO A 93 23.72 48.33 6.74
N THR A 94 24.43 47.95 7.81
CA THR A 94 24.03 47.64 9.20
C THR A 94 23.63 48.90 9.97
N GLN A 95 22.64 48.80 10.87
CA GLN A 95 22.45 49.58 12.12
C GLN A 95 21.52 48.71 13.01
N ASP A 96 21.95 48.08 14.10
CA ASP A 96 22.46 48.54 15.41
C ASP A 96 21.36 48.92 16.43
N VAL A 97 21.67 48.56 17.68
CA VAL A 97 20.86 48.15 18.84
C VAL A 97 20.21 49.30 19.63
N ALA A 98 19.04 49.05 20.26
CA ALA A 98 18.74 49.56 21.61
C ALA A 98 17.52 48.85 22.26
N GLN A 99 17.77 48.27 23.44
CA GLN A 99 16.83 47.72 24.43
C GLN A 99 16.32 48.83 25.36
N PRO A 100 15.20 48.66 26.10
CA PRO A 100 15.35 48.43 27.54
C PRO A 100 14.28 47.54 28.24
N ASP A 101 14.74 46.84 29.29
CA ASP A 101 14.16 46.55 30.63
C ASP A 101 12.71 46.01 30.78
N ALA A 102 12.47 44.73 31.12
CA ALA A 102 12.50 44.04 32.45
C ALA A 102 11.16 44.14 33.24
N PRO A 103 10.82 43.26 34.24
CA PRO A 103 11.10 41.82 34.47
C PRO A 103 9.86 41.02 35.03
N VAL A 104 10.11 39.82 35.61
CA VAL A 104 9.29 38.97 36.52
C VAL A 104 8.58 37.78 35.82
N ALA A 105 9.09 36.53 35.80
CA ALA A 105 9.43 35.56 36.86
C ALA A 105 8.24 34.98 37.64
N GLY A 106 8.01 33.65 37.52
CA GLY A 106 7.22 32.87 38.48
C GLY A 106 6.37 31.72 37.91
N SER A 107 6.96 30.54 37.74
CA SER A 107 6.27 29.24 37.83
C SER A 107 6.24 28.80 39.33
N PRO A 108 5.65 27.66 39.78
CA PRO A 108 4.78 26.65 39.15
C PRO A 108 3.62 26.08 40.04
N ALA A 109 2.81 25.17 39.45
CA ALA A 109 2.31 23.88 39.99
C ALA A 109 1.37 23.72 41.24
N LEU A 110 0.27 22.98 40.97
CA LEU A 110 -0.49 21.98 41.76
C LEU A 110 -1.19 22.36 43.09
N ALA A 111 -2.50 22.11 43.15
CA ALA A 111 -3.10 21.16 44.09
C ALA A 111 -4.57 20.83 43.75
N ASP A 112 -4.91 19.61 44.12
CA ASP A 112 -6.10 18.78 43.88
C ASP A 112 -7.15 18.94 45.00
N ALA A 113 -8.30 18.32 44.74
CA ALA A 113 -9.28 17.74 45.67
C ALA A 113 -10.53 18.57 46.06
N GLY A 114 -11.67 18.05 45.57
CA GLY A 114 -12.76 17.65 46.47
C GLY A 114 -14.10 18.32 46.25
N THR A 115 -15.04 17.64 45.59
CA THR A 115 -16.47 17.77 45.90
C THR A 115 -17.19 16.45 45.63
N GLU A 116 -17.53 15.73 46.70
CA GLU A 116 -18.56 14.70 46.72
C GLU A 116 -19.93 15.37 46.85
N GLY A 117 -20.86 14.97 45.98
CA GLY A 117 -22.24 15.43 45.95
C GLY A 117 -23.13 14.40 45.27
N LYS A 118 -23.55 13.44 46.08
CA LYS A 118 -24.51 12.35 45.86
C LYS A 118 -25.80 12.84 45.17
N ASP A 119 -26.11 12.32 43.98
CA ASP A 119 -27.50 12.09 43.59
C ASP A 119 -27.62 10.89 42.63
N VAL A 120 -28.38 9.89 43.07
CA VAL A 120 -28.68 8.66 42.31
C VAL A 120 -29.94 8.95 41.52
N GLY A 121 -29.76 9.57 40.36
CA GLY A 121 -30.78 9.73 39.34
C GLY A 121 -30.69 8.61 38.31
N THR A 122 -31.60 7.65 38.39
CA THR A 122 -31.93 6.72 37.31
C THR A 122 -32.29 7.50 36.06
N VAL A 123 -31.33 7.76 35.18
CA VAL A 123 -31.62 8.16 33.81
C VAL A 123 -31.71 6.87 32.99
N SER A 124 -32.95 6.41 32.89
CA SER A 124 -33.41 5.52 31.83
C SER A 124 -32.82 5.98 30.50
N GLY A 125 -31.83 5.24 29.99
CA GLY A 125 -31.26 5.46 28.68
C GLY A 125 -32.33 5.19 27.63
N ALA A 126 -32.96 6.26 27.14
CA ALA A 126 -33.86 6.22 26.01
C ALA A 126 -33.21 5.46 24.84
N PRO A 127 -33.98 4.66 24.06
CA PRO A 127 -33.46 3.94 22.92
C PRO A 127 -32.91 4.94 21.90
N GLY A 128 -31.58 5.06 21.88
CA GLY A 128 -30.85 5.96 21.00
C GLY A 128 -31.09 5.57 19.55
N SER A 129 -31.60 6.54 18.78
CA SER A 129 -31.54 6.68 17.32
C SER A 129 -31.13 5.40 16.57
N ALA A 130 -32.10 4.71 15.96
CA ALA A 130 -31.84 3.68 14.97
C ALA A 130 -30.89 4.24 13.89
N GLN A 131 -29.60 3.95 14.00
CA GLN A 131 -28.59 4.37 13.04
C GLN A 131 -28.92 3.70 11.72
N GLN A 132 -29.32 4.51 10.74
CA GLN A 132 -29.62 4.03 9.40
C GLN A 132 -28.39 3.27 8.87
N SER A 133 -28.63 2.07 8.36
CA SER A 133 -27.60 1.22 7.78
C SER A 133 -27.86 1.06 6.29
N ARG A 134 -26.81 0.77 5.52
CA ARG A 134 -26.90 0.47 4.10
C ARG A 134 -26.13 -0.80 3.77
N ALA A 135 -26.61 -1.54 2.77
CA ALA A 135 -25.87 -2.64 2.18
C ALA A 135 -24.84 -2.09 1.17
N ILE A 136 -23.61 -2.58 1.24
CA ILE A 136 -22.53 -2.29 0.30
C ILE A 136 -21.91 -3.60 -0.16
N THR A 137 -21.64 -3.74 -1.45
CA THR A 137 -20.96 -4.91 -1.99
C THR A 137 -19.45 -4.82 -1.77
N LEU A 138 -18.87 -5.84 -1.15
CA LEU A 138 -17.43 -6.04 -1.03
C LEU A 138 -17.00 -7.25 -1.87
N CYS A 139 -15.84 -7.17 -2.52
CA CYS A 139 -15.27 -8.25 -3.30
C CYS A 139 -14.19 -8.98 -2.48
N TRP A 140 -14.44 -10.26 -2.20
CA TRP A 140 -13.52 -11.17 -1.55
C TRP A 140 -12.97 -12.17 -2.56
N VAL A 141 -11.99 -12.96 -2.13
CA VAL A 141 -11.49 -14.10 -2.91
C VAL A 141 -11.77 -15.42 -2.21
N ARG A 142 -11.90 -16.46 -3.00
CA ARG A 142 -11.94 -17.86 -2.59
C ARG A 142 -10.81 -18.59 -3.29
N ILE A 143 -10.15 -19.48 -2.57
CA ILE A 143 -9.10 -20.34 -3.12
C ILE A 143 -9.69 -21.75 -3.14
N ASP A 144 -9.90 -22.25 -4.36
CA ASP A 144 -10.45 -23.58 -4.58
C ASP A 144 -9.39 -24.66 -4.31
N ALA A 145 -9.81 -25.93 -4.23
CA ALA A 145 -8.90 -27.04 -3.90
C ALA A 145 -7.78 -27.26 -4.94
N ASP A 146 -7.97 -26.76 -6.15
CA ASP A 146 -7.00 -26.76 -7.25
C ASP A 146 -6.04 -25.54 -7.20
N GLY A 147 -6.19 -24.67 -6.19
CA GLY A 147 -5.42 -23.43 -6.05
C GLY A 147 -5.93 -22.27 -6.91
N LYS A 148 -7.05 -22.43 -7.61
CA LYS A 148 -7.64 -21.36 -8.41
C LYS A 148 -8.21 -20.27 -7.50
N ILE A 149 -7.88 -19.03 -7.82
CA ILE A 149 -8.41 -17.85 -7.13
C ILE A 149 -9.68 -17.40 -7.87
N THR A 150 -10.82 -17.44 -7.18
CA THR A 150 -12.10 -16.92 -7.67
C THR A 150 -12.55 -15.74 -6.83
N ARG A 151 -13.30 -14.81 -7.43
CA ARG A 151 -13.85 -13.64 -6.75
C ARG A 151 -15.27 -13.94 -6.29
N GLU A 152 -15.64 -13.48 -5.10
CA GLU A 152 -17.01 -13.57 -4.57
C GLU A 152 -17.45 -12.19 -4.04
N GLU A 153 -18.55 -11.67 -4.57
CA GLU A 153 -19.14 -10.42 -4.13
C GLU A 153 -20.14 -10.68 -2.98
N VAL A 154 -19.97 -9.97 -1.87
CA VAL A 154 -20.80 -10.14 -0.66
C VAL A 154 -21.32 -8.78 -0.20
N ALA A 155 -22.63 -8.71 0.05
CA ALA A 155 -23.23 -7.52 0.64
C ALA A 155 -22.93 -7.45 2.15
N ARG A 156 -22.36 -6.32 2.59
CA ARG A 156 -22.07 -6.00 3.99
C ARG A 156 -22.91 -4.80 4.42
N THR A 157 -23.55 -4.93 5.58
CA THR A 157 -24.29 -3.83 6.20
C THR A 157 -23.32 -2.91 6.94
N LEU A 158 -23.20 -1.66 6.49
CA LEU A 158 -22.41 -0.62 7.14
C LEU A 158 -23.30 0.54 7.61
N PRO A 159 -22.89 1.29 8.64
CA PRO A 159 -23.56 2.52 9.01
C PRO A 159 -23.66 3.48 7.82
N HIS A 160 -24.76 4.22 7.76
CA HIS A 160 -24.92 5.25 6.75
C HIS A 160 -23.90 6.38 6.96
N SER A 161 -23.26 6.83 5.88
CA SER A 161 -22.31 7.95 5.90
C SER A 161 -22.32 8.72 4.59
N THR A 162 -21.75 9.92 4.62
CA THR A 162 -21.51 10.77 3.45
C THR A 162 -20.36 10.30 2.55
N VAL A 163 -19.54 9.33 3.00
CA VAL A 163 -18.36 8.81 2.28
C VAL A 163 -18.41 7.29 2.01
N PRO A 164 -19.45 6.79 1.30
CA PRO A 164 -19.66 5.35 1.05
C PRO A 164 -18.46 4.58 0.52
N LEU A 165 -17.79 5.13 -0.48
CA LEU A 165 -16.66 4.48 -1.10
C LEU A 165 -15.52 4.26 -0.10
N SER A 166 -15.25 5.27 0.74
CA SER A 166 -14.19 5.17 1.75
C SER A 166 -14.53 4.13 2.82
N ASP A 167 -15.80 4.03 3.23
CA ASP A 167 -16.23 3.03 4.22
C ASP A 167 -16.16 1.62 3.66
N ALA A 168 -16.55 1.43 2.40
CA ALA A 168 -16.45 0.15 1.70
C ALA A 168 -15.00 -0.33 1.66
N LEU A 169 -14.08 0.55 1.22
CA LEU A 169 -12.66 0.23 1.12
C LEU A 169 -12.01 0.00 2.48
N ARG A 170 -12.36 0.79 3.50
CA ARG A 170 -11.91 0.53 4.87
C ARG A 170 -12.40 -0.83 5.39
N ALA A 171 -13.66 -1.17 5.15
CA ALA A 171 -14.19 -2.47 5.53
C ALA A 171 -13.51 -3.62 4.77
N LEU A 172 -13.15 -3.41 3.50
CA LEU A 172 -12.38 -4.36 2.69
C LEU A 172 -10.96 -4.56 3.26
N PHE A 173 -10.26 -3.48 3.61
CA PHE A 173 -8.90 -3.52 4.15
C PHE A 173 -8.81 -4.06 5.58
N LEU A 174 -9.88 -3.97 6.36
CA LEU A 174 -9.99 -4.69 7.63
C LEU A 174 -10.06 -6.21 7.45
N GLY A 175 -10.36 -6.68 6.24
CA GLY A 175 -10.48 -8.09 5.92
C GLY A 175 -11.89 -8.66 6.14
N PRO A 176 -12.06 -9.96 5.82
CA PRO A 176 -13.33 -10.64 5.97
C PRO A 176 -13.74 -10.73 7.45
N SER A 177 -15.04 -10.63 7.71
CA SER A 177 -15.61 -10.97 9.01
C SER A 177 -15.45 -12.45 9.33
N GLU A 178 -15.64 -12.84 10.59
CA GLU A 178 -15.58 -14.24 11.01
C GLU A 178 -16.57 -15.13 10.24
N ALA A 179 -17.80 -14.65 10.04
CA ALA A 179 -18.81 -15.37 9.25
C ALA A 179 -18.39 -15.57 7.78
N GLU A 180 -17.76 -14.56 7.18
CA GLU A 180 -17.20 -14.64 5.82
C GLU A 180 -15.99 -15.60 5.77
N ALA A 181 -15.12 -15.54 6.77
CA ALA A 181 -13.95 -16.41 6.87
C ALA A 181 -14.34 -17.90 7.03
N VAL A 182 -15.37 -18.19 7.84
CA VAL A 182 -15.94 -19.55 7.98
C VAL A 182 -16.53 -20.06 6.66
N ARG A 183 -17.10 -19.16 5.84
CA ARG A 183 -17.54 -19.49 4.47
C ARG A 183 -16.39 -19.72 3.49
N GLY A 184 -15.14 -19.61 3.91
CA GLY A 184 -13.95 -19.79 3.07
C GLY A 184 -13.52 -18.54 2.30
N LEU A 185 -14.08 -17.36 2.62
CA LEU A 185 -13.67 -16.11 2.01
C LEU A 185 -12.37 -15.61 2.60
N ARG A 186 -11.50 -15.07 1.75
CA ARG A 186 -10.17 -14.59 2.10
C ARG A 186 -9.93 -13.23 1.46
N THR A 187 -8.87 -12.58 1.91
CA THR A 187 -8.31 -11.39 1.28
C THR A 187 -6.87 -11.67 0.92
N LEU A 188 -6.45 -11.21 -0.26
CA LEU A 188 -5.05 -11.18 -0.68
C LEU A 188 -4.48 -9.77 -0.60
N ILE A 189 -5.23 -8.81 -0.04
CA ILE A 189 -4.74 -7.47 0.25
C ILE A 189 -3.78 -7.54 1.45
N PRO A 190 -2.57 -6.95 1.36
CA PRO A 190 -1.59 -6.97 2.44
C PRO A 190 -2.15 -6.43 3.75
N GLU A 191 -1.83 -7.12 4.84
CA GLU A 191 -2.20 -6.68 6.19
C GLU A 191 -1.61 -5.31 6.50
N GLY A 192 -2.35 -4.50 7.26
CA GLY A 192 -1.92 -3.15 7.60
C GLY A 192 -2.13 -2.11 6.50
N THR A 193 -2.60 -2.49 5.31
CA THR A 193 -3.02 -1.53 4.27
C THR A 193 -4.04 -0.54 4.83
N ARG A 194 -3.77 0.75 4.68
CA ARG A 194 -4.65 1.85 5.11
C ARG A 194 -5.09 2.68 3.92
N LEU A 195 -6.35 3.10 3.96
CA LEU A 195 -6.88 4.11 3.05
C LEU A 195 -6.53 5.50 3.60
N ARG A 196 -5.63 6.23 2.94
CA ARG A 196 -5.26 7.61 3.28
C ARG A 196 -6.26 8.61 2.72
N SER A 197 -6.68 8.42 1.46
CA SER A 197 -7.77 9.20 0.87
C SER A 197 -8.46 8.45 -0.27
N ALA A 198 -9.73 8.80 -0.53
CA ALA A 198 -10.47 8.35 -1.70
C ALA A 198 -11.30 9.50 -2.25
N ARG A 199 -11.24 9.71 -3.56
CA ARG A 199 -12.03 10.72 -4.27
C ARG A 199 -12.45 10.18 -5.61
N VAL A 200 -13.61 10.62 -6.12
CA VAL A 200 -14.09 10.22 -7.45
C VAL A 200 -14.09 11.46 -8.34
N GLN A 201 -13.46 11.35 -9.51
CA GLN A 201 -13.41 12.41 -10.51
C GLN A 201 -13.65 11.78 -11.87
N GLU A 202 -14.64 12.26 -12.62
CA GLU A 202 -14.91 11.80 -14.00
C GLU A 202 -15.05 10.27 -14.15
N GLY A 203 -15.68 9.62 -13.16
CA GLY A 203 -15.83 8.16 -13.17
C GLY A 203 -14.61 7.36 -12.70
N VAL A 204 -13.51 8.03 -12.32
CA VAL A 204 -12.30 7.39 -11.81
C VAL A 204 -12.20 7.61 -10.30
N ALA A 205 -12.14 6.52 -9.54
CA ALA A 205 -11.84 6.55 -8.11
C ALA A 205 -10.32 6.63 -7.92
N VAL A 206 -9.85 7.75 -7.37
CA VAL A 206 -8.44 7.97 -7.08
C VAL A 206 -8.20 7.64 -5.60
N LEU A 207 -7.46 6.55 -5.36
CA LEU A 207 -7.25 5.96 -4.04
C LEU A 207 -5.80 6.12 -3.63
N ASP A 208 -5.59 6.78 -2.50
CA ASP A 208 -4.27 6.91 -1.88
C ASP A 208 -4.16 5.89 -0.74
N LEU A 209 -3.24 4.96 -0.89
CA LEU A 209 -3.02 3.83 0.00
C LEU A 209 -1.66 3.94 0.68
N SER A 210 -1.56 3.29 1.83
CA SER A 210 -0.30 3.20 2.56
C SER A 210 0.71 2.27 1.87
N GLU A 211 1.97 2.40 2.24
CA GLU A 211 3.10 1.67 1.65
C GLU A 211 2.92 0.13 1.69
N GLU A 212 2.23 -0.40 2.71
CA GLU A 212 1.98 -1.84 2.89
C GLU A 212 1.31 -2.48 1.67
N PHE A 213 0.50 -1.72 0.93
CA PHE A 213 -0.18 -2.22 -0.27
C PHE A 213 0.80 -2.68 -1.36
N GLN A 214 2.06 -2.24 -1.32
CA GLN A 214 3.08 -2.65 -2.28
C GLN A 214 3.65 -4.05 -2.03
N PHE A 215 3.42 -4.65 -0.86
CA PHE A 215 4.10 -5.86 -0.45
C PHE A 215 3.13 -7.05 -0.39
N ASN A 216 2.95 -7.72 -1.51
CA ASN A 216 2.19 -8.96 -1.59
C ASN A 216 3.13 -10.17 -1.64
N GLN A 217 2.89 -11.15 -0.77
CA GLN A 217 3.70 -12.36 -0.65
C GLN A 217 3.36 -13.47 -1.66
N TYR A 218 2.28 -13.31 -2.45
CA TYR A 218 1.76 -14.35 -3.34
C TYR A 218 2.09 -14.11 -4.83
N GLY A 219 3.11 -13.29 -5.12
CA GLY A 219 3.56 -13.03 -6.49
C GLY A 219 2.52 -12.30 -7.35
N ILE A 220 2.63 -12.43 -8.68
CA ILE A 220 1.81 -11.72 -9.67
C ILE A 220 0.32 -12.03 -9.46
N GLU A 221 -0.04 -13.28 -9.27
CA GLU A 221 -1.42 -13.74 -9.05
C GLU A 221 -2.01 -13.13 -7.77
N GLY A 222 -1.19 -13.00 -6.72
CA GLY A 222 -1.54 -12.27 -5.50
C GLY A 222 -1.87 -10.81 -5.77
N TYR A 223 -1.00 -10.10 -6.49
CA TYR A 223 -1.20 -8.70 -6.85
C TYR A 223 -2.45 -8.51 -7.72
N LEU A 224 -2.68 -9.38 -8.72
CA LEU A 224 -3.87 -9.31 -9.56
C LEU A 224 -5.15 -9.53 -8.73
N ALA A 225 -5.14 -10.51 -7.83
CA ALA A 225 -6.27 -10.76 -6.95
C ALA A 225 -6.52 -9.59 -5.99
N GLN A 226 -5.48 -9.07 -5.33
CA GLN A 226 -5.52 -7.86 -4.49
C GLN A 226 -6.12 -6.67 -5.24
N LEU A 227 -5.61 -6.35 -6.43
CA LEU A 227 -6.11 -5.25 -7.25
C LEU A 227 -7.57 -5.48 -7.63
N SER A 228 -7.93 -6.71 -8.01
CA SER A 228 -9.29 -7.04 -8.39
C SER A 228 -10.29 -6.85 -7.24
N GLN A 229 -9.92 -7.23 -6.00
CA GLN A 229 -10.76 -6.99 -4.83
C GLN A 229 -11.08 -5.49 -4.66
N VAL A 230 -10.08 -4.63 -4.81
CA VAL A 230 -10.25 -3.18 -4.69
C VAL A 230 -11.08 -2.61 -5.84
N VAL A 231 -10.74 -2.98 -7.08
CA VAL A 231 -11.41 -2.46 -8.29
C VAL A 231 -12.88 -2.87 -8.31
N PHE A 232 -13.20 -4.13 -8.03
CA PHE A 232 -14.58 -4.60 -8.05
C PHE A 232 -15.40 -3.99 -6.91
N THR A 233 -14.82 -3.83 -5.73
CA THR A 233 -15.47 -3.13 -4.60
C THR A 233 -15.75 -1.67 -4.92
N ALA A 234 -14.77 -0.94 -5.49
CA ALA A 234 -14.95 0.46 -5.85
C ALA A 234 -15.98 0.62 -6.99
N ALA A 235 -15.91 -0.23 -8.01
CA ALA A 235 -16.83 -0.21 -9.14
C ALA A 235 -18.15 -0.97 -8.89
N ALA A 236 -18.45 -1.31 -7.63
CA ALA A 236 -19.82 -1.60 -7.20
C ALA A 236 -20.64 -0.31 -7.06
N PHE A 237 -19.99 0.83 -6.90
CA PHE A 237 -20.63 2.14 -6.97
C PHE A 237 -20.82 2.54 -8.45
N PRO A 238 -22.04 2.90 -8.87
CA PRO A 238 -22.35 3.14 -10.29
C PRO A 238 -21.61 4.36 -10.88
N THR A 239 -21.12 5.26 -10.02
CA THR A 239 -20.33 6.43 -10.41
C THR A 239 -18.85 6.12 -10.63
N VAL A 240 -18.39 4.89 -10.40
CA VAL A 240 -16.99 4.49 -10.51
C VAL A 240 -16.83 3.43 -11.60
N HIS A 241 -16.01 3.73 -12.61
CA HIS A 241 -15.72 2.87 -13.75
C HIS A 241 -14.29 2.31 -13.72
N ALA A 242 -13.36 3.06 -13.13
CA ALA A 242 -11.95 2.67 -12.99
C ALA A 242 -11.36 3.20 -11.68
N VAL A 243 -10.21 2.65 -11.29
CA VAL A 243 -9.48 3.00 -10.07
C VAL A 243 -8.06 3.41 -10.39
N GLN A 244 -7.67 4.61 -10.00
CA GLN A 244 -6.27 5.03 -10.01
C GLN A 244 -5.67 4.84 -8.61
N PHE A 245 -4.59 4.06 -8.53
CA PHE A 245 -3.84 3.83 -7.29
C PHE A 245 -2.75 4.88 -7.11
N LEU A 246 -2.59 5.34 -5.88
CA LEU A 246 -1.45 6.11 -5.39
C LEU A 246 -0.92 5.43 -4.14
N ILE A 247 0.40 5.48 -3.96
CA ILE A 247 1.08 4.99 -2.77
C ILE A 247 1.75 6.16 -2.08
N GLU A 248 1.38 6.42 -0.83
CA GLU A 248 1.89 7.55 -0.05
C GLU A 248 1.79 8.89 -0.82
N GLY A 249 0.63 9.12 -1.44
CA GLY A 249 0.34 10.32 -2.23
C GLY A 249 1.03 10.39 -3.59
N ARG A 250 1.83 9.39 -3.98
CA ARG A 250 2.56 9.37 -5.25
C ARG A 250 1.93 8.41 -6.25
N ARG A 251 1.87 8.84 -7.51
CA ARG A 251 1.53 7.95 -8.63
C ARG A 251 2.73 7.05 -8.91
N THR A 252 2.49 5.75 -8.94
CA THR A 252 3.48 4.73 -9.28
C THR A 252 3.05 4.02 -10.57
N GLU A 253 4.00 3.61 -11.39
CA GLU A 253 3.71 2.89 -12.63
C GLU A 253 3.57 1.39 -12.41
N TYR A 254 4.24 0.88 -11.37
CA TYR A 254 4.33 -0.54 -11.07
C TYR A 254 4.06 -0.78 -9.59
N LEU A 255 3.47 -1.94 -9.30
CA LEU A 255 3.19 -2.44 -7.97
C LEU A 255 4.05 -3.67 -7.69
N GLY A 256 4.69 -3.67 -6.51
CA GLY A 256 5.50 -4.79 -6.04
C GLY A 256 6.81 -4.99 -6.79
N SER A 257 7.59 -5.97 -6.32
CA SER A 257 8.84 -6.41 -6.98
C SER A 257 8.60 -7.04 -8.35
N GLU A 258 7.41 -7.62 -8.55
CA GLU A 258 7.04 -8.33 -9.77
C GLU A 258 6.69 -7.38 -10.94
N GLY A 259 6.53 -6.09 -10.67
CA GLY A 259 6.28 -5.09 -11.72
C GLY A 259 4.88 -5.13 -12.31
N VAL A 260 3.84 -5.32 -11.49
CA VAL A 260 2.45 -5.28 -11.99
C VAL A 260 2.07 -3.84 -12.33
N TRP A 261 1.73 -3.60 -13.60
CA TRP A 261 1.48 -2.23 -14.08
C TRP A 261 0.17 -1.63 -13.52
N ILE A 262 0.29 -0.45 -12.89
CA ILE A 262 -0.81 0.36 -12.33
C ILE A 262 -0.69 1.85 -12.72
N GLY A 263 0.11 2.12 -13.76
CA GLY A 263 0.40 3.47 -14.21
C GLY A 263 -0.81 4.24 -14.73
N ALA A 264 -1.87 3.57 -15.16
CA ALA A 264 -3.15 4.19 -15.51
C ALA A 264 -4.31 3.61 -14.67
N PRO A 265 -5.50 4.23 -14.72
CA PRO A 265 -6.67 3.71 -14.03
C PRO A 265 -7.01 2.28 -14.46
N VAL A 266 -7.19 1.40 -13.48
CA VAL A 266 -7.49 -0.02 -13.66
C VAL A 266 -9.00 -0.23 -13.56
N SER A 267 -9.60 -0.93 -14.52
CA SER A 267 -11.03 -1.23 -14.59
C SER A 267 -11.30 -2.73 -14.43
N LYS A 268 -12.58 -3.11 -14.30
CA LYS A 268 -12.98 -4.54 -14.21
C LYS A 268 -12.53 -5.36 -15.43
N SER A 269 -12.43 -4.74 -16.61
CA SER A 269 -12.00 -5.40 -17.86
C SER A 269 -10.51 -5.78 -17.90
N SER A 270 -9.72 -5.36 -16.89
CA SER A 270 -8.31 -5.71 -16.77
C SER A 270 -8.05 -7.08 -16.13
N PHE A 271 -9.10 -7.81 -15.69
CA PHE A 271 -9.04 -9.10 -15.00
C PHE A 271 -10.05 -10.12 -15.54
#